data_AF-A0A6C0BB54-F1
#
_entry.id   AF-A0A6C0BB54-F1
#
_cell.length_a   1.000
_cell.length_b   1.000
_cell.length_c   1.000
_cell.angle_alpha   90.00
_cell.angle_beta   90.00
_cell.angle_gamma   90.00
#
_symmetry.space_group_name_H-M   'P 1'
#
loop_
_entity.id
_entity.type
_entity.pdbx_description
1 polymer ?
#
loop_
_entity_poly.entity_id
_entity_poly.type
_entity_poly.pdbx_seq_one_letter_code
_entity_poly.pdbx_strand_id
1 'polypeptide(L)'
;MFLPKKYFKGLSKTRKLKRKGEIKKYGAMSFKSPRAYVGFQTDKGIKTKSSSYTQTWKKRFPDAKSLEEKSKVTGVPLSYLRESYNRGMAAWRTGHRPGATQQQWGYARVSSFLLCGKTYYTTDSDLAEEAKAKSTSARKWFRDTC
;
A
#
# COMPACT_ATOMS: atom_id res chain seq x y z
N MET A 1 0.85 -13.56 -15.41
CA MET A 1 0.94 -12.71 -14.19
C MET A 1 2.05 -11.69 -14.38
N PHE A 2 1.72 -10.38 -14.41
CA PHE A 2 2.73 -9.32 -14.51
C PHE A 2 3.32 -9.03 -13.12
N LEU A 3 4.65 -9.08 -12.99
CA LEU A 3 5.36 -8.73 -11.75
C LEU A 3 6.22 -7.47 -11.96
N PRO A 4 6.02 -6.39 -11.18
CA PRO A 4 6.79 -5.16 -11.35
C PRO A 4 8.30 -5.37 -11.17
N LYS A 5 9.12 -4.79 -12.07
CA LYS A 5 10.59 -4.84 -11.97
C LYS A 5 11.12 -4.37 -10.60
N LYS A 6 10.43 -3.41 -9.96
CA LYS A 6 10.76 -2.90 -8.62
C LYS A 6 10.71 -3.96 -7.52
N TYR A 7 9.99 -5.07 -7.70
CA TYR A 7 9.92 -6.17 -6.72
C TYR A 7 11.20 -7.01 -6.69
N PHE A 8 12.12 -6.79 -7.62
CA PHE A 8 13.36 -7.55 -7.79
C PHE A 8 14.62 -6.67 -7.70
N LYS A 9 14.45 -5.35 -7.47
CA LYS A 9 15.55 -4.39 -7.46
C LYS A 9 16.51 -4.68 -6.29
N GLY A 10 17.80 -4.71 -6.57
CA GLY A 10 18.85 -4.97 -5.57
C GLY A 10 19.06 -6.44 -5.20
N LEU A 11 18.35 -7.37 -5.83
CA LEU A 11 18.53 -8.81 -5.60
C LEU A 11 19.48 -9.45 -6.64
N SER A 12 20.28 -10.42 -6.23
CA SER A 12 21.06 -11.28 -7.13
C SER A 12 20.17 -12.14 -8.03
N LYS A 13 20.71 -12.69 -9.13
CA LYS A 13 19.95 -13.56 -10.05
C LYS A 13 19.26 -14.71 -9.32
N THR A 14 19.98 -15.39 -8.42
CA THR A 14 19.45 -16.49 -7.59
C THR A 14 18.34 -16.00 -6.65
N ARG A 15 18.52 -14.86 -5.97
CA ARG A 15 17.49 -14.29 -5.09
C ARG A 15 16.24 -13.86 -5.87
N LYS A 16 16.38 -13.37 -7.10
CA LYS A 16 15.23 -13.04 -7.97
C LYS A 16 14.42 -14.29 -8.32
N LEU A 17 15.07 -15.40 -8.65
CA LEU A 17 14.38 -16.67 -8.92
C LEU A 17 13.64 -17.17 -7.67
N LYS A 18 14.31 -17.17 -6.51
CA LYS A 18 13.67 -17.50 -5.23
C LYS A 18 12.46 -16.62 -4.94
N ARG A 19 12.58 -15.31 -5.15
CA ARG A 19 11.48 -14.36 -4.92
C ARG A 19 10.29 -14.60 -5.84
N LYS A 20 10.51 -14.97 -7.11
CA LYS A 20 9.41 -15.38 -7.99
C LYS A 20 8.67 -16.59 -7.43
N GLY A 21 9.40 -17.58 -6.91
CA GLY A 21 8.83 -18.75 -6.24
C GLY A 21 8.03 -18.38 -4.99
N GLU A 22 8.55 -17.49 -4.15
CA GLU A 22 7.86 -16.97 -2.96
C GLU A 22 6.58 -16.24 -3.34
N ILE A 23 6.63 -15.33 -4.31
CA ILE A 23 5.44 -14.63 -4.83
C ILE A 23 4.38 -15.61 -5.30
N LYS A 24 4.75 -16.66 -6.05
CA LYS A 24 3.80 -17.68 -6.51
C LYS A 24 3.21 -18.46 -5.32
N LYS A 25 4.06 -18.91 -4.38
CA LYS A 25 3.67 -19.69 -3.20
C LYS A 25 2.69 -18.94 -2.31
N TYR A 26 3.03 -17.73 -1.89
CA TYR A 26 2.20 -16.94 -0.97
C TYR A 26 1.03 -16.25 -1.70
N GLY A 27 1.20 -15.94 -2.98
CA GLY A 27 0.14 -15.43 -3.85
C GLY A 27 -1.00 -16.43 -4.07
N ALA A 28 -0.70 -17.74 -4.10
CA ALA A 28 -1.70 -18.80 -4.22
C ALA A 28 -2.48 -19.07 -2.91
N MET A 29 -2.00 -18.60 -1.76
CA MET A 29 -2.69 -18.78 -0.48
C MET A 29 -3.90 -17.85 -0.35
N SER A 30 -4.89 -18.25 0.46
CA SER A 30 -6.00 -17.35 0.82
C SER A 30 -5.49 -16.13 1.59
N PHE A 31 -6.07 -14.96 1.35
CA PHE A 31 -5.81 -13.74 2.14
C PHE A 31 -6.28 -13.87 3.60
N LYS A 32 -7.11 -14.86 3.91
CA LYS A 32 -7.53 -15.19 5.27
C LYS A 32 -6.50 -16.05 6.02
N SER A 33 -5.49 -16.58 5.32
CA SER A 33 -4.48 -17.45 5.94
C SER A 33 -3.34 -16.64 6.56
N PRO A 34 -3.11 -16.72 7.89
CA PRO A 34 -1.98 -16.03 8.53
C PRO A 34 -0.63 -16.47 7.96
N ARG A 35 -0.55 -17.73 7.49
CA ARG A 35 0.66 -18.31 6.88
C ARG A 35 1.10 -17.58 5.59
N ALA A 36 0.20 -16.83 4.97
CA ALA A 36 0.52 -16.02 3.79
C ALA A 36 1.33 -14.75 4.12
N TYR A 37 1.41 -14.38 5.40
CA TYR A 37 1.98 -13.11 5.87
C TYR A 37 3.26 -13.27 6.70
N VAL A 38 3.95 -14.41 6.60
CA VAL A 38 5.22 -14.69 7.31
C VAL A 38 6.44 -13.97 6.73
N GLY A 39 6.28 -13.30 5.58
CA GLY A 39 7.33 -12.59 4.87
C GLY A 39 8.23 -13.44 4.00
N PHE A 40 8.89 -12.79 3.05
CA PHE A 40 9.73 -13.50 2.08
C PHE A 40 11.14 -13.61 2.65
N GLN A 41 11.75 -14.79 2.51
CA GLN A 41 13.15 -14.97 2.92
C GLN A 41 14.08 -14.06 2.12
N THR A 42 13.67 -13.68 0.91
CA THR A 42 14.39 -12.72 0.08
C THR A 42 14.34 -11.27 0.60
N ASP A 43 13.56 -10.97 1.64
CA ASP A 43 13.60 -9.67 2.35
C ASP A 43 14.68 -9.61 3.44
N LYS A 44 15.15 -10.76 3.95
CA LYS A 44 16.15 -10.80 5.01
C LYS A 44 17.44 -10.08 4.59
N GLY A 45 17.90 -9.17 5.45
CA GLY A 45 19.09 -8.33 5.24
C GLY A 45 18.89 -7.16 4.27
N ILE A 46 17.70 -6.94 3.72
CA ILE A 46 17.43 -5.83 2.81
C ILE A 46 16.97 -4.60 3.61
N LYS A 47 17.69 -3.47 3.45
CA LYS A 47 17.30 -2.20 4.05
C LYS A 47 15.94 -1.74 3.51
N THR A 48 15.01 -1.52 4.42
CA THR A 48 13.67 -1.03 4.15
C THR A 48 13.70 0.40 3.58
N LYS A 49 12.77 0.70 2.65
CA LYS A 49 12.66 2.02 2.01
C LYS A 49 11.22 2.51 1.99
N SER A 50 11.01 3.74 2.49
CA SER A 50 9.73 4.45 2.40
C SER A 50 9.26 4.57 0.96
N SER A 51 7.93 4.62 0.76
CA SER A 51 7.38 4.93 -0.57
C SER A 51 7.52 6.42 -0.86
N SER A 52 7.49 6.82 -2.14
CA SER A 52 7.45 8.25 -2.51
C SER A 52 6.22 8.92 -1.92
N TYR A 53 5.03 8.33 -2.08
CA TYR A 53 3.78 8.85 -1.50
C TYR A 53 3.84 9.00 0.01
N THR A 54 4.45 8.06 0.73
CA THR A 54 4.62 8.17 2.19
C THR A 54 5.55 9.34 2.55
N GLN A 55 6.60 9.58 1.77
CA GLN A 55 7.49 10.72 2.00
C GLN A 55 6.79 12.05 1.69
N THR A 56 6.08 12.14 0.56
CA THR A 56 5.25 13.31 0.22
C THR A 56 4.19 13.58 1.29
N TRP A 57 3.51 12.54 1.75
CA TRP A 57 2.53 12.64 2.83
C TRP A 57 3.16 13.22 4.10
N LYS A 58 4.28 12.64 4.56
CA LYS A 58 5.00 13.13 5.75
C LYS A 58 5.50 14.56 5.61
N LYS A 59 5.89 14.99 4.40
CA LYS A 59 6.32 16.37 4.13
C LYS A 59 5.15 17.35 4.25
N ARG A 60 3.96 16.98 3.75
CA ARG A 60 2.76 17.84 3.76
C ARG A 60 2.04 17.83 5.11
N PHE A 61 2.04 16.68 5.80
CA PHE A 61 1.34 16.44 7.05
C PHE A 61 2.22 15.64 8.01
N PRO A 62 3.24 16.27 8.63
CA PRO A 62 4.20 15.59 9.50
C PRO A 62 3.55 14.91 10.71
N ASP A 63 2.44 15.47 11.21
CA ASP A 63 1.73 14.97 12.39
C ASP A 63 0.65 13.93 12.07
N ALA A 64 0.22 13.81 10.80
CA ALA A 64 -0.82 12.86 10.42
C ALA A 64 -0.26 11.47 10.10
N LYS A 65 0.05 10.69 11.13
CA LYS A 65 0.75 9.40 11.02
C LYS A 65 -0.22 8.20 10.99
N SER A 66 -1.26 8.24 11.81
CA SER A 66 -2.33 7.24 11.93
C SER A 66 -3.40 7.37 10.83
N LEU A 67 -4.26 6.37 10.66
CA LEU A 67 -5.39 6.48 9.73
C LEU A 67 -6.42 7.52 10.21
N GLU A 68 -6.59 7.62 11.51
CA GLU A 68 -7.49 8.55 12.19
C GLU A 68 -7.06 10.01 11.93
N GLU A 69 -5.77 10.34 12.10
CA GLU A 69 -5.26 11.68 11.81
C GLU A 69 -5.35 12.00 10.31
N LYS A 70 -5.06 11.03 9.43
CA LYS A 70 -5.24 11.20 7.98
C LYS A 70 -6.70 11.46 7.62
N SER A 71 -7.63 10.78 8.28
CA SER A 71 -9.07 11.00 8.10
C SER A 71 -9.45 12.41 8.52
N LYS A 72 -8.97 12.87 9.68
CA LYS A 72 -9.22 14.24 10.19
C LYS A 72 -8.70 15.32 9.23
N VAL A 73 -7.47 15.18 8.74
CA VAL A 73 -6.84 16.16 7.84
C VAL A 73 -7.54 16.23 6.47
N THR A 74 -7.97 15.09 5.94
CA THR A 74 -8.49 15.02 4.56
C THR A 74 -10.01 15.06 4.48
N GLY A 75 -10.71 14.82 5.59
CA GLY A 75 -12.15 14.60 5.58
C GLY A 75 -12.60 13.31 4.89
N VAL A 76 -11.66 12.46 4.46
CA VAL A 76 -11.96 11.13 3.93
C VAL A 76 -12.35 10.21 5.09
N PRO A 77 -13.53 9.57 5.06
CA PRO A 77 -13.99 8.74 6.16
C PRO A 77 -13.00 7.61 6.52
N LEU A 78 -12.77 7.42 7.83
CA LEU A 78 -11.82 6.44 8.35
C LEU A 78 -12.07 5.01 7.83
N SER A 79 -13.33 4.64 7.62
CA SER A 79 -13.71 3.33 7.07
C SER A 79 -13.04 3.05 5.72
N TYR A 80 -12.99 4.04 4.82
CA TYR A 80 -12.38 3.89 3.51
C TYR A 80 -10.85 3.87 3.58
N LEU A 81 -10.25 4.61 4.52
CA LEU A 81 -8.80 4.55 4.75
C LEU A 81 -8.39 3.20 5.34
N ARG A 82 -9.19 2.65 6.25
CA ARG A 82 -8.98 1.33 6.84
C ARG A 82 -9.12 0.24 5.79
N GLU A 83 -10.10 0.35 4.90
CA GLU A 83 -10.28 -0.60 3.80
C GLU A 83 -9.09 -0.55 2.81
N SER A 84 -8.66 0.65 2.38
CA SER A 84 -7.45 0.80 1.55
C SER A 84 -6.20 0.22 2.23
N TYR A 85 -6.02 0.49 3.53
CA TYR A 85 -4.94 -0.09 4.33
C TYR A 85 -4.99 -1.62 4.34
N ASN A 86 -6.15 -2.21 4.61
CA ASN A 86 -6.37 -3.66 4.66
C ASN A 86 -6.12 -4.32 3.31
N ARG A 87 -6.60 -3.72 2.21
CA ARG A 87 -6.30 -4.19 0.84
C ARG A 87 -4.79 -4.16 0.56
N GLY A 88 -4.07 -3.17 1.10
CA GLY A 88 -2.61 -3.11 1.05
C GLY A 88 -1.97 -4.25 1.83
N MET A 89 -2.33 -4.41 3.10
CA MET A 89 -1.87 -5.50 3.96
C MET A 89 -2.11 -6.88 3.32
N ALA A 90 -3.27 -7.06 2.67
CA ALA A 90 -3.66 -8.28 2.00
C ALA A 90 -2.84 -8.54 0.73
N ALA A 91 -2.61 -7.51 -0.10
CA ALA A 91 -1.84 -7.61 -1.34
C ALA A 91 -0.35 -7.88 -1.10
N TRP A 92 0.19 -7.59 0.08
CA TRP A 92 1.61 -7.79 0.37
C TRP A 92 2.09 -9.23 0.11
N ARG A 93 1.24 -10.23 0.37
CA ARG A 93 1.54 -11.66 0.11
C ARG A 93 1.71 -11.98 -1.38
N THR A 94 1.10 -11.21 -2.27
CA THR A 94 1.14 -11.42 -3.73
C THR A 94 2.35 -10.74 -4.38
N GLY A 95 3.14 -10.01 -3.59
CA GLY A 95 4.40 -9.41 -4.00
C GLY A 95 4.52 -7.96 -3.55
N HIS A 96 5.74 -7.58 -3.21
CA HIS A 96 6.07 -6.25 -2.70
C HIS A 96 7.55 -5.94 -2.99
N ARG A 97 7.96 -4.68 -2.75
CA ARG A 97 9.37 -4.25 -2.86
C ARG A 97 10.22 -4.98 -1.80
N PRO A 98 11.42 -5.48 -2.12
CA PRO A 98 12.28 -6.16 -1.15
C PRO A 98 12.49 -5.32 0.11
N GLY A 99 12.29 -5.94 1.27
CA GLY A 99 12.45 -5.31 2.59
C GLY A 99 11.30 -4.39 3.02
N ALA A 100 10.22 -4.26 2.26
CA ALA A 100 9.04 -3.52 2.69
C ALA A 100 8.20 -4.36 3.65
N THR A 101 7.87 -3.83 4.82
CA THR A 101 6.99 -4.54 5.78
C THR A 101 5.53 -4.50 5.33
N GLN A 102 4.72 -5.40 5.87
CA GLN A 102 3.29 -5.46 5.58
C GLN A 102 2.59 -4.12 5.90
N GLN A 103 2.86 -3.57 7.08
CA GLN A 103 2.30 -2.30 7.57
C GLN A 103 2.72 -1.13 6.69
N GLN A 104 4.00 -1.08 6.29
CA GLN A 104 4.48 -0.04 5.37
C GLN A 104 3.80 -0.14 4.01
N TRP A 105 3.46 -1.35 3.55
CA TRP A 105 2.72 -1.55 2.32
C TRP A 105 1.29 -1.01 2.42
N GLY A 106 0.59 -1.31 3.52
CA GLY A 106 -0.72 -0.75 3.85
C GLY A 106 -0.71 0.78 3.90
N TYR A 107 0.20 1.38 4.68
CA TYR A 107 0.29 2.84 4.79
C TYR A 107 0.75 3.53 3.50
N ALA A 108 1.60 2.89 2.70
CA ALA A 108 1.99 3.40 1.39
C ALA A 108 0.80 3.43 0.42
N ARG A 109 -0.07 2.40 0.47
CA ARG A 109 -1.31 2.36 -0.31
C ARG A 109 -2.25 3.49 0.09
N VAL A 110 -2.50 3.69 1.38
CA VAL A 110 -3.31 4.83 1.88
C VAL A 110 -2.71 6.18 1.47
N SER A 111 -1.39 6.33 1.54
CA SER A 111 -0.74 7.59 1.12
C SER A 111 -0.89 7.81 -0.39
N SER A 112 -0.79 6.75 -1.20
CA SER A 112 -1.07 6.83 -2.63
C SER A 112 -2.55 7.06 -2.94
N PHE A 113 -3.48 6.62 -2.08
CA PHE A 113 -4.91 6.86 -2.24
C PHE A 113 -5.23 8.34 -1.98
N LEU A 114 -4.77 8.89 -0.86
CA LEU A 114 -5.05 10.26 -0.45
C LEU A 114 -4.37 11.33 -1.33
N LEU A 115 -3.24 10.99 -1.95
CA LEU A 115 -2.48 11.90 -2.83
C LEU A 115 -2.76 11.65 -4.32
N CYS A 116 -3.92 11.08 -4.67
CA CYS A 116 -4.32 10.82 -6.05
C CYS A 116 -3.24 10.08 -6.87
N GLY A 117 -2.59 9.10 -6.24
CA GLY A 117 -1.61 8.24 -6.89
C GLY A 117 -2.23 7.03 -7.58
N LYS A 118 -1.40 6.06 -7.97
CA LYS A 118 -1.86 4.85 -8.66
C LYS A 118 -2.99 4.12 -7.94
N THR A 119 -2.96 4.07 -6.61
CA THR A 119 -3.99 3.42 -5.81
C THR A 119 -5.38 4.07 -6.00
N TYR A 120 -5.43 5.40 -6.02
CA TYR A 120 -6.67 6.16 -6.22
C TYR A 120 -7.32 5.87 -7.58
N TYR A 121 -6.52 5.81 -8.65
CA TYR A 121 -7.05 5.61 -10.01
C TYR A 121 -7.27 4.15 -10.40
N THR A 122 -6.85 3.17 -9.59
CA THR A 122 -6.94 1.76 -9.95
C THR A 122 -7.53 0.93 -8.83
N THR A 123 -6.71 0.40 -7.94
CA THR A 123 -7.12 -0.66 -7.03
C THR A 123 -8.08 -0.23 -5.91
N ASP A 124 -8.21 1.08 -5.67
CA ASP A 124 -9.12 1.68 -4.68
C ASP A 124 -9.97 2.81 -5.32
N SER A 125 -10.21 2.78 -6.63
CA SER A 125 -11.04 3.79 -7.30
C SER A 125 -12.50 3.74 -6.83
N ASP A 126 -12.98 2.54 -6.54
CA ASP A 126 -14.27 2.29 -5.89
C ASP A 126 -14.37 3.02 -4.54
N LEU A 127 -13.34 2.90 -3.69
CA LEU A 127 -13.30 3.59 -2.40
C LEU A 127 -13.27 5.11 -2.56
N ALA A 128 -12.62 5.62 -3.60
CA ALA A 128 -12.58 7.05 -3.90
C ALA A 128 -13.98 7.57 -4.27
N GLU A 129 -14.69 6.86 -5.15
CA GLU A 129 -16.05 7.21 -5.57
C GLU A 129 -17.01 7.21 -4.37
N GLU A 130 -17.01 6.13 -3.59
CA GLU A 130 -17.84 6.03 -2.39
C GLU A 130 -17.51 7.09 -1.34
N ALA A 131 -16.22 7.38 -1.11
CA ALA A 131 -15.80 8.43 -0.18
C ALA A 131 -16.28 9.82 -0.64
N LYS A 132 -16.18 10.15 -1.93
CA LYS A 132 -16.67 11.40 -2.51
C LYS A 132 -18.20 11.51 -2.44
N ALA A 133 -18.92 10.40 -2.57
CA ALA A 133 -20.37 10.39 -2.44
C ALA A 133 -20.78 10.65 -0.98
N LYS A 134 -20.10 10.00 -0.02
CA LYS A 134 -20.45 10.00 1.41
C LYS A 134 -19.99 11.23 2.19
N SER A 135 -18.89 11.88 1.79
CA SER A 135 -18.30 13.03 2.51
C SER A 135 -18.03 14.20 1.57
N THR A 136 -18.65 15.34 1.85
CA THR A 136 -18.39 16.61 1.14
C THR A 136 -16.95 17.06 1.31
N SER A 137 -16.37 16.87 2.51
CA SER A 137 -14.96 17.15 2.79
C SER A 137 -14.03 16.24 1.99
N ALA A 138 -14.35 14.95 1.85
CA ALA A 138 -13.59 14.03 0.99
C ALA A 138 -13.66 14.45 -0.48
N ARG A 139 -14.85 14.84 -0.94
CA ARG A 139 -15.05 15.36 -2.31
C ARG A 139 -14.22 16.60 -2.57
N LYS A 140 -14.23 17.56 -1.63
CA LYS A 140 -13.39 18.75 -1.68
C LYS A 140 -11.90 18.38 -1.70
N TRP A 141 -11.48 17.49 -0.80
CA TRP A 141 -10.08 17.03 -0.73
C TRP A 141 -9.58 16.47 -2.05
N PHE A 142 -10.32 15.52 -2.65
CA PHE A 142 -9.90 14.91 -3.91
C PHE A 142 -9.98 15.88 -5.09
N ARG A 143 -10.97 16.78 -5.13
CA ARG A 143 -11.02 17.84 -6.15
C ARG A 143 -9.82 18.78 -6.07
N ASP A 144 -9.42 19.15 -4.85
CA ASP A 144 -8.33 20.10 -4.63
C ASP A 144 -6.93 19.43 -4.74
N THR A 145 -6.84 18.10 -4.82
CA THR A 145 -5.57 17.35 -4.80
C THR A 145 -5.21 16.67 -6.13
N CYS A 146 -6.16 16.29 -6.99
CA CYS A 146 -5.94 15.35 -8.11
C CYS A 146 -5.55 15.94 -9.48
#